data_AF-A0A059X3L7-F1
#
_entry.id   AF-A0A059X3L7-F1
#
_cell.length_a   1.000
_cell.length_b   1.000
_cell.length_c   1.000
_cell.angle_alpha   90.00
_cell.angle_beta   90.00
_cell.angle_gamma   90.00
#
_symmetry.space_group_name_H-M   'P 1'
#
loop_
_entity.id
_entity.type
_entity.pdbx_description
1 polymer ?
#
loop_
_entity_poly.entity_id
_entity_poly.type
_entity_poly.pdbx_seq_one_letter_code
_entity_poly.pdbx_strand_id
1 'polypeptide(L)'
;LKSGQLDLIERPLATDLKDMRADSRLKVATVTELGYQGITINVGKGEASKNPLGQDKRVRQAFEAAIDRDALNQVVYNGEYTVGNQWVSPKIPWYQEKFPVPKRDIAKAKKLIQESGAKTPIAIDFMVPNNPETRQMAEVLQSMTAEAGFDLKVRVTEFATSLNEAEAGRYQAYALNWDG
;
A
#
# COMPACT_ATOMS: atom_id res chain seq x y z
N LEU A 1 12.75 -24.65 6.47
CA LEU A 1 12.52 -25.34 5.18
C LEU A 1 13.80 -25.93 4.59
N LYS A 2 14.71 -25.14 4.00
CA LYS A 2 15.89 -25.68 3.28
C LYS A 2 16.81 -26.58 4.14
N SER A 3 16.94 -26.26 5.43
CA SER A 3 17.72 -27.03 6.43
C SER A 3 16.97 -28.23 7.03
N GLY A 4 15.67 -28.41 6.73
CA GLY A 4 14.82 -29.42 7.36
C GLY A 4 14.36 -29.10 8.79
N GLN A 5 14.69 -27.92 9.33
CA GLN A 5 14.29 -27.53 10.71
C GLN A 5 12.84 -27.06 10.87
N LEU A 6 12.16 -26.77 9.76
CA LEU A 6 10.76 -26.35 9.72
C LEU A 6 10.10 -27.09 8.56
N ASP A 7 8.87 -27.57 8.77
CA ASP A 7 8.07 -28.29 7.79
C ASP A 7 7.15 -27.36 6.98
N LEU A 8 6.73 -26.23 7.56
CA LEU A 8 5.85 -25.24 6.96
C LEU A 8 6.33 -23.83 7.33
N ILE A 9 6.22 -22.91 6.38
CA ILE A 9 6.23 -21.47 6.64
C ILE A 9 5.05 -20.85 5.91
N GLU A 10 4.53 -19.78 6.49
CA GLU A 10 3.52 -18.93 5.86
C GLU A 10 4.14 -17.61 5.47
N ARG A 11 3.59 -16.97 4.43
CA ARG A 11 3.98 -15.63 3.96
C ARG A 11 5.52 -15.48 3.79
N PRO A 12 6.18 -16.35 2.99
CA PRO A 12 7.58 -16.11 2.62
C PRO A 12 7.68 -14.81 1.81
N LEU A 13 8.87 -14.20 1.80
CA LEU A 13 9.12 -13.03 0.97
C LEU A 13 8.89 -13.36 -0.50
N ALA A 14 8.31 -12.43 -1.25
CA ALA A 14 8.07 -12.64 -2.68
C ALA A 14 9.35 -12.92 -3.48
N THR A 15 10.49 -12.40 -3.02
CA THR A 15 11.83 -12.63 -3.59
C THR A 15 12.31 -14.07 -3.45
N ASP A 16 11.84 -14.79 -2.45
CA ASP A 16 12.28 -16.16 -2.17
C ASP A 16 11.46 -17.19 -2.97
N LEU A 17 10.28 -16.81 -3.48
CA LEU A 17 9.35 -17.74 -4.13
C LEU A 17 9.92 -18.39 -5.38
N LYS A 18 10.78 -17.69 -6.15
CA LYS A 18 11.46 -18.27 -7.30
C LYS A 18 12.33 -19.45 -6.90
N ASP A 19 13.16 -19.27 -5.87
CA ASP A 19 14.04 -20.31 -5.36
C ASP A 19 13.25 -21.44 -4.69
N MET A 20 12.18 -21.12 -3.98
CA MET A 20 11.30 -22.11 -3.36
C MET A 20 10.60 -22.99 -4.40
N ARG A 21 10.18 -22.43 -5.53
CA ARG A 21 9.59 -23.19 -6.64
C ARG A 21 10.62 -24.05 -7.38
N ALA A 22 11.90 -23.66 -7.37
CA ALA A 22 12.98 -24.40 -7.99
C ALA A 22 13.48 -25.58 -7.13
N ASP A 23 13.27 -25.56 -5.81
CA ASP A 23 13.63 -26.67 -4.91
C ASP A 23 12.58 -27.78 -4.98
N SER A 24 12.94 -28.92 -5.57
CA SER A 24 12.04 -30.07 -5.75
C SER A 24 11.56 -30.71 -4.44
N ARG A 25 12.15 -30.35 -3.30
CA ARG A 25 11.73 -30.80 -1.97
C ARG A 25 10.61 -29.95 -1.38
N LEU A 26 10.35 -28.78 -1.95
CA LEU A 26 9.37 -27.82 -1.45
C LEU A 26 8.14 -27.80 -2.36
N LYS A 27 6.99 -27.53 -1.75
CA LYS A 27 5.75 -27.23 -2.47
C LYS A 27 5.28 -25.84 -2.09
N VAL A 28 5.14 -24.98 -3.08
CA VAL A 28 4.56 -23.64 -2.91
C VAL A 28 3.07 -23.72 -3.23
N ALA A 29 2.23 -23.38 -2.26
CA ALA A 29 0.79 -23.23 -2.45
C ALA A 29 0.43 -21.74 -2.40
N THR A 30 -0.35 -21.27 -3.37
CA THR A 30 -0.74 -19.86 -3.50
C THR A 30 -2.26 -19.73 -3.56
N VAL A 31 -2.80 -18.78 -2.82
CA VAL A 31 -4.22 -18.40 -2.90
C VAL A 31 -4.33 -16.89 -2.70
N THR A 32 -5.17 -16.23 -3.51
CA THR A 32 -5.60 -14.86 -3.21
C THR A 32 -6.36 -14.86 -1.88
N GLU A 33 -5.86 -14.12 -0.90
CA GLU A 33 -6.48 -13.98 0.40
C GLU A 33 -7.85 -13.27 0.32
N LEU A 34 -8.65 -13.41 1.39
CA LEU A 34 -9.89 -12.63 1.56
C LEU A 34 -9.59 -11.17 1.92
N GLY A 35 -8.44 -10.98 2.56
CA GLY A 35 -7.90 -9.70 2.97
C GLY A 35 -7.48 -8.77 1.83
N TYR A 36 -6.98 -7.61 2.22
CA TYR A 36 -6.36 -6.64 1.34
C TYR A 36 -5.18 -5.94 2.02
N GLN A 37 -4.25 -5.48 1.20
CA GLN A 37 -3.17 -4.57 1.59
C GLN A 37 -3.53 -3.17 1.09
N GLY A 38 -3.41 -2.14 1.93
CA GLY A 38 -3.84 -0.80 1.55
C GLY A 38 -3.19 0.33 2.33
N ILE A 39 -3.55 1.56 1.94
CA ILE A 39 -3.16 2.80 2.63
C ILE A 39 -4.42 3.40 3.22
N THR A 40 -4.50 3.46 4.54
CA THR A 40 -5.55 4.15 5.28
C THR A 40 -5.20 5.64 5.37
N ILE A 41 -6.13 6.51 5.01
CA ILE A 41 -5.98 7.96 5.09
C ILE A 41 -6.84 8.48 6.25
N ASN A 42 -6.22 9.22 7.16
CA ASN A 42 -6.94 9.88 8.24
C ASN A 42 -7.66 11.13 7.74
N VAL A 43 -8.99 11.09 7.69
CA VAL A 43 -9.83 12.18 7.17
C VAL A 43 -10.49 13.03 8.26
N GLY A 44 -10.26 12.76 9.55
CA GLY A 44 -10.91 13.57 10.58
C GLY A 44 -10.58 13.35 12.05
N LYS A 45 -9.72 12.38 12.42
CA LYS A 45 -9.39 12.16 13.83
C LYS A 45 -8.08 12.84 14.21
N GLY A 46 -8.12 13.72 15.20
CA GLY A 46 -6.94 14.38 15.78
C GLY A 46 -6.28 15.41 14.85
N GLU A 47 -5.26 16.09 15.38
CA GLU A 47 -4.54 17.15 14.65
C GLU A 47 -3.87 16.64 13.37
N ALA A 48 -3.43 15.37 13.35
CA ALA A 48 -2.79 14.80 12.16
C ALA A 48 -3.70 14.82 10.93
N SER A 49 -5.03 14.74 11.09
CA SER A 49 -5.99 14.82 9.97
C SER A 49 -6.07 16.19 9.29
N LYS A 50 -5.57 17.26 9.93
CA LYS A 50 -5.62 18.64 9.43
C LYS A 50 -4.49 18.93 8.45
N ASN A 51 -4.49 18.20 7.33
CA ASN A 51 -3.53 18.33 6.24
C ASN A 51 -4.25 18.21 4.89
N PRO A 52 -3.64 18.61 3.75
CA PRO A 52 -4.31 18.55 2.45
C PRO A 52 -4.88 17.17 2.07
N LEU A 53 -4.18 16.08 2.39
CA LEU A 53 -4.62 14.70 2.11
C LEU A 53 -5.88 14.34 2.93
N GLY A 54 -5.93 14.74 4.20
CA GLY A 54 -7.09 14.52 5.06
C GLY A 54 -8.30 15.39 4.67
N GLN A 55 -8.06 16.64 4.28
CA GLN A 55 -9.11 17.66 4.14
C GLN A 55 -9.71 17.76 2.73
N ASP A 56 -8.97 17.43 1.67
CA ASP A 56 -9.46 17.58 0.30
C ASP A 56 -9.51 16.24 -0.45
N LYS A 57 -10.71 15.87 -0.91
CA LYS A 57 -10.93 14.66 -1.71
C LYS A 57 -10.11 14.66 -3.01
N ARG A 58 -9.84 15.82 -3.60
CA ARG A 58 -9.05 15.97 -4.83
C ARG A 58 -7.60 15.63 -4.57
N VAL A 59 -7.06 15.99 -3.41
CA VAL A 59 -5.69 15.60 -3.01
C VAL A 59 -5.60 14.09 -2.82
N ARG A 60 -6.63 13.46 -2.21
CA ARG A 60 -6.69 11.98 -2.14
C ARG A 60 -6.78 11.32 -3.51
N GLN A 61 -7.63 11.84 -4.39
CA GLN A 61 -7.76 11.36 -5.77
C GLN A 61 -6.47 11.56 -6.57
N ALA A 62 -5.73 12.64 -6.32
CA ALA A 62 -4.44 12.89 -6.94
C ALA A 62 -3.37 11.93 -6.45
N PHE A 63 -3.31 11.67 -5.14
CA PHE A 63 -2.41 10.69 -4.55
C PHE A 63 -2.65 9.32 -5.18
N GLU A 64 -3.92 8.94 -5.30
CA GLU A 64 -4.32 7.70 -5.93
C GLU A 64 -3.96 7.61 -7.42
N ALA A 65 -4.21 8.68 -8.18
CA ALA A 65 -3.85 8.73 -9.60
C ALA A 65 -2.32 8.69 -9.82
N ALA A 66 -1.51 9.01 -8.82
CA ALA A 66 -0.06 8.97 -8.92
C ALA A 66 0.54 7.55 -8.78
N ILE A 67 -0.26 6.54 -8.38
CA ILE A 67 0.22 5.19 -8.06
C ILE A 67 0.05 4.26 -9.27
N ASP A 68 1.14 3.60 -9.67
CA ASP A 68 1.09 2.45 -10.57
C ASP A 68 1.11 1.17 -9.75
N ARG A 69 -0.05 0.56 -9.56
CA ARG A 69 -0.19 -0.66 -8.77
C ARG A 69 0.43 -1.88 -9.44
N ASP A 70 0.39 -1.93 -10.77
CA ASP A 70 0.96 -3.04 -11.53
C ASP A 70 2.49 -2.98 -11.38
N ALA A 71 3.09 -1.80 -11.60
CA ALA A 71 4.53 -1.61 -11.41
C ALA A 71 4.96 -1.81 -9.95
N LEU A 72 4.18 -1.32 -8.98
CA LEU A 72 4.45 -1.54 -7.55
C LEU A 72 4.48 -3.05 -7.23
N ASN A 73 3.49 -3.79 -7.74
CA ASN A 73 3.41 -5.24 -7.55
C ASN A 73 4.59 -5.97 -8.19
N GLN A 74 5.00 -5.58 -9.39
CA GLN A 74 6.16 -6.18 -10.05
C GLN A 74 7.47 -5.89 -9.30
N VAL A 75 7.68 -4.65 -8.86
CA VAL A 75 8.95 -4.22 -8.24
C VAL A 75 9.11 -4.74 -6.81
N VAL A 76 8.04 -4.72 -6.03
CA VAL A 76 8.10 -5.07 -4.60
C VAL A 76 7.78 -6.53 -4.37
N TYR A 77 6.79 -7.05 -5.09
CA TYR A 77 6.19 -8.35 -4.80
C TYR A 77 6.35 -9.37 -5.93
N ASN A 78 7.23 -9.14 -6.91
CA ASN A 78 7.47 -10.03 -8.05
C ASN A 78 6.21 -10.46 -8.82
N GLY A 79 5.14 -9.65 -8.78
CA GLY A 79 3.87 -9.97 -9.43
C GLY A 79 3.02 -11.02 -8.71
N GLU A 80 3.36 -11.38 -7.47
CA GLU A 80 2.71 -12.46 -6.72
C GLU A 80 1.36 -12.04 -6.11
N TYR A 81 1.08 -10.74 -6.07
CA TYR A 81 -0.20 -10.22 -5.57
C TYR A 81 -1.20 -10.01 -6.70
N THR A 82 -2.48 -10.17 -6.36
CA THR A 82 -3.58 -9.71 -7.22
C THR A 82 -3.79 -8.22 -6.99
N VAL A 83 -3.59 -7.41 -8.04
CA VAL A 83 -3.82 -5.97 -7.96
C VAL A 83 -5.30 -5.67 -7.77
N GLY A 84 -5.63 -4.82 -6.79
CA GLY A 84 -7.01 -4.49 -6.43
C GLY A 84 -7.25 -3.00 -6.11
N ASN A 85 -8.52 -2.63 -6.07
CA ASN A 85 -9.02 -1.29 -5.73
C ASN A 85 -10.20 -1.32 -4.74
N GLN A 86 -10.53 -2.50 -4.20
CA GLN A 86 -11.65 -2.74 -3.30
C GLN A 86 -11.15 -3.51 -2.08
N TRP A 87 -11.81 -3.34 -0.94
CA TRP A 87 -11.54 -4.14 0.27
C TRP A 87 -12.09 -5.57 0.16
N VAL A 88 -12.88 -5.84 -0.87
CA VAL A 88 -13.51 -7.14 -1.15
C VAL A 88 -12.62 -7.88 -2.14
N SER A 89 -12.23 -9.12 -1.82
CA SER A 89 -11.49 -9.97 -2.75
C SER A 89 -12.26 -10.20 -4.06
N PRO A 90 -11.61 -10.21 -5.23
CA PRO A 90 -12.28 -10.49 -6.51
C PRO A 90 -12.85 -11.91 -6.61
N LYS A 91 -12.52 -12.80 -5.64
CA LYS A 91 -13.03 -14.17 -5.58
C LYS A 91 -14.38 -14.31 -4.88
N ILE A 92 -14.92 -13.25 -4.27
CA ILE A 92 -16.18 -13.32 -3.53
C ILE A 92 -17.33 -12.59 -4.25
N PRO A 93 -18.59 -13.04 -4.10
CA PRO A 93 -19.73 -12.56 -4.91
C PRO A 93 -20.05 -11.06 -4.80
N TRP A 94 -19.51 -10.40 -3.77
CA TRP A 94 -19.78 -8.99 -3.49
C TRP A 94 -18.83 -8.03 -4.22
N TYR A 95 -17.82 -8.55 -4.92
CA TYR A 95 -16.87 -7.75 -5.69
C TYR A 95 -17.59 -6.97 -6.79
N GLN A 96 -17.30 -5.67 -6.90
CA GLN A 96 -17.95 -4.81 -7.88
C GLN A 96 -17.11 -4.73 -9.16
N GLU A 97 -17.37 -5.62 -10.12
CA GLU A 97 -16.63 -5.64 -11.40
C GLU A 97 -16.76 -4.36 -12.22
N LYS A 98 -17.85 -3.61 -12.03
CA LYS A 98 -18.09 -2.32 -12.70
C LYS A 98 -17.07 -1.22 -12.36
N PHE A 99 -16.26 -1.41 -11.32
CA PHE A 99 -15.22 -0.48 -10.90
C PHE A 99 -13.83 -1.11 -11.14
N PRO A 100 -13.28 -1.01 -12.37
CA PRO A 100 -11.98 -1.57 -12.67
C PRO A 100 -10.89 -0.88 -11.85
N VAL A 101 -9.78 -1.60 -11.65
CA VAL A 101 -8.59 -1.04 -11.01
C VAL A 101 -8.13 0.20 -11.80
N PRO A 102 -8.00 1.36 -11.15
CA PRO A 102 -7.57 2.58 -11.83
C PRO A 102 -6.09 2.46 -12.25
N LYS A 103 -5.80 2.98 -13.44
CA LYS A 103 -4.44 3.10 -13.95
C LYS A 103 -3.80 4.40 -13.46
N ARG A 104 -2.46 4.40 -13.39
CA ARG A 104 -1.68 5.61 -13.08
C ARG A 104 -1.94 6.69 -14.12
N ASP A 105 -2.15 7.91 -13.65
CA ASP A 105 -2.39 9.11 -14.46
C ASP A 105 -1.81 10.35 -13.75
N ILE A 106 -0.54 10.64 -14.05
CA ILE A 106 0.19 11.76 -13.47
C ILE A 106 -0.38 13.12 -13.93
N ALA A 107 -0.92 13.20 -15.15
CA ALA A 107 -1.53 14.43 -15.65
C ALA A 107 -2.79 14.77 -14.84
N LYS A 108 -3.64 13.78 -14.59
CA LYS A 108 -4.81 13.91 -13.71
C LYS A 108 -4.40 14.24 -12.28
N ALA A 109 -3.37 13.60 -11.74
CA ALA A 109 -2.89 13.89 -10.38
C ALA A 109 -2.48 15.36 -10.22
N LYS A 110 -1.65 15.88 -11.14
CA LYS A 110 -1.22 17.29 -11.13
C LYS A 110 -2.39 18.26 -11.29
N LYS A 111 -3.33 17.96 -12.17
CA LYS A 111 -4.55 18.77 -12.36
C LYS A 111 -5.38 18.84 -11.09
N LEU A 112 -5.62 17.72 -10.42
CA LEU A 112 -6.39 17.67 -9.18
C LEU A 112 -5.69 18.42 -8.03
N ILE A 113 -4.35 18.37 -7.95
CA ILE A 113 -3.57 19.17 -6.99
C ILE A 113 -3.76 20.66 -7.28
N GLN A 114 -3.65 21.09 -8.54
CA GLN A 114 -3.86 22.49 -8.90
C GLN A 114 -5.28 22.97 -8.54
N GLU A 115 -6.30 22.17 -8.87
CA GLU A 115 -7.69 22.47 -8.55
C GLU A 115 -7.96 22.51 -7.03
N SER A 116 -7.20 21.73 -6.25
CA SER A 116 -7.30 21.74 -4.79
C SER A 116 -6.76 23.02 -4.16
N GLY A 117 -5.87 23.73 -4.85
CA GLY A 117 -5.15 24.87 -4.30
C GLY A 117 -4.07 24.50 -3.27
N ALA A 118 -3.81 23.20 -3.07
CA ALA A 118 -2.74 22.73 -2.20
C ALA A 118 -1.38 23.17 -2.75
N LYS A 119 -0.52 23.68 -1.87
CA LYS A 119 0.85 24.04 -2.22
C LYS A 119 1.71 22.78 -2.34
N THR A 120 2.52 22.70 -3.38
CA THR A 120 3.52 21.65 -3.57
C THR A 120 4.89 22.11 -3.05
N PRO A 121 5.73 21.20 -2.50
CA PRO A 121 5.43 19.78 -2.26
C PRO A 121 4.41 19.57 -1.14
N ILE A 122 3.49 18.63 -1.33
CA ILE A 122 2.51 18.24 -0.30
C ILE A 122 3.18 17.20 0.61
N ALA A 123 3.67 17.66 1.77
CA ALA A 123 4.25 16.78 2.77
C ALA A 123 3.19 15.86 3.39
N ILE A 124 3.46 14.56 3.39
CA ILE A 124 2.59 13.52 3.98
C ILE A 124 3.41 12.68 4.95
N ASP A 125 3.04 12.64 6.22
CA ASP A 125 3.51 11.62 7.17
C ASP A 125 2.93 10.26 6.76
N PHE A 126 3.82 9.35 6.33
CA PHE A 126 3.45 8.02 5.90
C PHE A 126 3.96 6.98 6.88
N MET A 127 3.09 6.57 7.80
CA MET A 127 3.37 5.55 8.79
C MET A 127 3.40 4.18 8.14
N VAL A 128 4.46 3.41 8.38
CA VAL A 128 4.61 2.05 7.85
C VAL A 128 5.10 1.08 8.92
N PRO A 129 4.55 -0.14 9.02
CA PRO A 129 5.07 -1.16 9.91
C PRO A 129 6.51 -1.53 9.59
N ASN A 130 7.28 -1.91 10.61
CA ASN A 130 8.68 -2.28 10.47
C ASN A 130 8.89 -3.69 9.87
N ASN A 131 8.76 -3.83 8.55
CA ASN A 131 9.20 -5.01 7.82
C ASN A 131 9.85 -4.66 6.46
N PRO A 132 10.63 -5.56 5.84
CA PRO A 132 11.36 -5.25 4.60
C PRO A 132 10.46 -4.90 3.42
N GLU A 133 9.39 -5.66 3.19
CA GLU A 133 8.49 -5.46 2.04
C GLU A 133 7.72 -4.15 2.14
N THR A 134 7.22 -3.78 3.33
CA THR A 134 6.52 -2.50 3.54
C THR A 134 7.46 -1.30 3.40
N ARG A 135 8.72 -1.43 3.81
CA ARG A 135 9.74 -0.39 3.59
C ARG A 135 10.01 -0.18 2.10
N GLN A 136 10.22 -1.27 1.36
CA GLN A 136 10.44 -1.20 -0.09
C GLN A 136 9.20 -0.64 -0.82
N MET A 137 8.00 -1.07 -0.42
CA MET A 137 6.75 -0.49 -0.91
C MET A 137 6.69 1.02 -0.65
N ALA A 138 7.09 1.47 0.54
CA ALA A 138 7.08 2.89 0.88
C ALA A 138 8.05 3.72 0.04
N GLU A 139 9.25 3.20 -0.25
CA GLU A 139 10.23 3.85 -1.13
C GLU A 139 9.73 3.96 -2.57
N VAL A 140 9.13 2.89 -3.10
CA VAL A 140 8.54 2.91 -4.46
C VAL A 140 7.38 3.91 -4.52
N LEU A 141 6.49 3.92 -3.52
CA LEU A 141 5.40 4.90 -3.42
C LEU A 141 5.93 6.34 -3.31
N GLN A 142 6.97 6.56 -2.51
CA GLN A 142 7.61 7.87 -2.39
C GLN A 142 8.11 8.37 -3.75
N SER A 143 8.77 7.51 -4.53
CA SER A 143 9.20 7.86 -5.89
C SER A 143 8.03 8.14 -6.82
N MET A 144 7.01 7.27 -6.86
CA MET A 144 5.88 7.41 -7.79
C MET A 144 5.04 8.67 -7.53
N THR A 145 4.81 8.98 -6.25
CA THR A 145 3.97 10.10 -5.84
C THR A 145 4.72 11.44 -5.88
N ALA A 146 6.04 11.44 -5.74
CA ALA A 146 6.88 12.63 -5.94
C ALA A 146 6.70 13.23 -7.34
N GLU A 147 6.51 12.41 -8.38
CA GLU A 147 6.24 12.88 -9.74
C GLU A 147 4.97 13.73 -9.87
N ALA A 148 4.00 13.56 -8.96
CA ALA A 148 2.78 14.36 -8.87
C ALA A 148 2.91 15.57 -7.93
N GLY A 149 3.98 15.66 -7.13
CA GLY A 149 4.22 16.77 -6.19
C GLY A 149 3.96 16.43 -4.72
N PHE A 150 3.89 15.14 -4.36
CA PHE A 150 3.85 14.70 -2.97
C PHE A 150 5.24 14.51 -2.39
N ASP A 151 5.38 14.70 -1.09
CA ASP A 151 6.61 14.45 -0.34
C ASP A 151 6.28 13.52 0.82
N LEU A 152 6.37 12.21 0.56
CA LEU A 152 6.07 11.17 1.56
C LEU A 152 7.22 11.08 2.54
N LYS A 153 6.97 11.46 3.80
CA LYS A 153 7.86 11.27 4.92
C LYS A 153 7.60 9.90 5.53
N VAL A 154 8.38 8.91 5.12
CA VAL A 154 8.24 7.53 5.61
C VAL A 154 8.63 7.48 7.09
N ARG A 155 7.67 7.08 7.93
CA ARG A 155 7.83 6.90 9.37
C ARG A 155 7.66 5.43 9.72
N VAL A 156 8.79 4.73 9.83
CA VAL A 156 8.80 3.33 10.25
C VAL A 156 8.43 3.23 11.71
N THR A 157 7.43 2.41 12.02
CA THR A 157 6.90 2.22 13.38
C THR A 157 6.76 0.74 13.67
N GLU A 158 7.03 0.33 14.92
CA GLU A 158 6.74 -1.02 15.39
C GLU A 158 5.22 -1.28 15.27
N PHE A 159 4.80 -2.51 14.92
CA PHE A 159 3.43 -2.80 14.51
C PHE A 159 2.38 -2.57 15.61
N ALA A 160 2.60 -3.05 16.83
CA ALA A 160 1.66 -2.79 17.92
C ALA A 160 1.56 -1.30 18.25
N THR A 161 2.69 -0.60 18.17
CA THR A 161 2.76 0.86 18.33
C THR A 161 2.00 1.58 17.22
N SER A 162 2.12 1.16 15.95
CA SER A 162 1.41 1.79 14.84
C SER A 162 -0.10 1.63 14.94
N LEU A 163 -0.60 0.52 15.49
CA LEU A 163 -2.02 0.35 15.80
C LEU A 163 -2.49 1.34 16.87
N ASN A 164 -1.75 1.48 17.97
CA ASN A 164 -2.06 2.46 19.03
C ASN A 164 -2.05 3.91 18.50
N GLU A 165 -1.07 4.27 17.66
CA GLU A 165 -1.00 5.57 16.99
C GLU A 165 -2.21 5.78 16.07
N ALA A 166 -2.59 4.75 15.31
CA ALA A 166 -3.75 4.78 14.42
C ALA A 166 -5.07 4.98 15.19
N GLU A 167 -5.26 4.23 16.28
CA GLU A 167 -6.40 4.38 17.18
C GLU A 167 -6.45 5.77 17.81
N ALA A 168 -5.31 6.35 18.16
CA ALA A 168 -5.22 7.71 18.68
C ALA A 168 -5.41 8.80 17.60
N GLY A 169 -5.44 8.44 16.30
CA GLY A 169 -5.53 9.39 15.18
C GLY A 169 -4.22 10.14 14.91
N ARG A 170 -3.07 9.59 15.32
CA ARG A 170 -1.73 10.18 15.15
C ARG A 170 -1.02 9.68 13.88
N TYR A 171 -1.72 9.81 12.75
CA TYR A 171 -1.21 9.49 11.41
C TYR A 171 -1.91 10.30 10.34
N GLN A 172 -1.26 10.49 9.19
CA GLN A 172 -1.89 11.07 7.99
C GLN A 172 -2.23 9.98 6.98
N ALA A 173 -1.23 9.19 6.60
CA ALA A 173 -1.37 7.98 5.80
C ALA A 173 -0.73 6.79 6.55
N TYR A 174 -1.36 5.63 6.52
CA TYR A 174 -0.89 4.42 7.20
C TYR A 174 -0.99 3.21 6.28
N ALA A 175 0.13 2.53 6.05
CA ALA A 175 0.13 1.21 5.41
C ALA A 175 -0.43 0.17 6.38
N LEU A 176 -1.67 -0.24 6.16
CA LEU A 176 -2.38 -1.20 7.01
C LEU A 176 -3.13 -2.20 6.14
N ASN A 177 -3.08 -3.45 6.55
CA ASN A 177 -3.79 -4.55 5.94
C ASN A 177 -4.91 -5.08 6.83
N TRP A 178 -5.80 -5.85 6.22
CA TRP A 178 -6.81 -6.65 6.89
C TRP A 178 -6.77 -8.06 6.31
N ASP A 179 -6.80 -9.08 7.15
CA ASP A 179 -6.52 -10.47 6.74
C ASP A 179 -7.78 -11.31 6.38
N GLY A 180 -8.99 -10.90 6.79
CA GLY A 180 -10.22 -11.69 6.60
C GLY A 180 -11.06 -11.87 7.85
#